data_AF-A0A519DID5-F1
#
_entry.id   AF-A0A519DID5-F1
#
_cell.length_a   1.000
_cell.length_b   1.000
_cell.length_c   1.000
_cell.angle_alpha   90.00
_cell.angle_beta   90.00
_cell.angle_gamma   90.00
#
_symmetry.space_group_name_H-M   'P 1'
#
loop_
_entity.id
_entity.type
_entity.pdbx_description
1 polymer ?
#
loop_
_entity_poly.entity_id
_entity_poly.type
_entity_poly.pdbx_seq_one_letter_code
_entity_poly.pdbx_strand_id
1 'polypeptide(L)'
;MSEQRLRRRTPVRYKQVRDVGAELSKRIGVELDLASAFLEKANFDNHDLLLVDRVPLAMQLENQSDEMGWYPTLRGVLAWQPGSGWAAVDHG
;
A
#
# COMPACT_ATOMS: atom_id res chain seq x y z
N MET A 1 -6.57 -24.30 -9.87
CA MET A 1 -6.12 -23.10 -9.12
C MET A 1 -5.53 -22.14 -10.13
N SER A 2 -6.14 -20.97 -10.35
CA SER A 2 -5.56 -19.94 -11.22
C SER A 2 -4.25 -19.47 -10.61
N GLU A 3 -3.19 -19.42 -11.40
CA GLU A 3 -1.88 -18.92 -10.98
C GLU A 3 -2.01 -17.46 -10.54
N GLN A 4 -1.64 -17.15 -9.30
CA GLN A 4 -1.67 -15.78 -8.78
C GLN A 4 -0.74 -14.92 -9.62
N ARG A 5 -1.32 -14.01 -10.40
CA ARG A 5 -0.55 -13.17 -11.33
C ARG A 5 -0.92 -11.72 -11.17
N LEU A 6 0.11 -10.89 -11.11
CA LEU A 6 -0.05 -9.45 -11.21
C LEU A 6 -0.72 -9.10 -12.54
N ARG A 7 -1.87 -8.43 -12.47
CA ARG A 7 -2.57 -7.90 -13.64
C ARG A 7 -1.91 -6.60 -14.10
N ARG A 8 -2.42 -6.03 -15.19
CA ARG A 8 -1.88 -4.82 -15.83
C ARG A 8 -1.60 -3.70 -14.81
N ARG A 9 -0.40 -3.14 -14.89
CA ARG A 9 -0.03 -1.91 -14.17
C ARG A 9 -0.46 -0.70 -15.00
N THR A 10 -1.02 0.30 -14.34
CA THR A 10 -1.48 1.53 -14.97
C THR A 10 -0.83 2.71 -14.25
N PRO A 11 0.00 3.52 -14.94
CA PRO A 11 0.50 4.77 -14.37
C PRO A 11 -0.66 5.68 -13.96
N VAL A 12 -0.54 6.33 -12.81
CA VAL A 12 -1.55 7.24 -12.26
C VAL A 12 -0.92 8.55 -11.83
N ARG A 13 -1.71 9.62 -11.84
CA ARG A 13 -1.27 10.93 -11.34
C ARG A 13 -1.46 10.98 -9.83
N TYR A 14 -0.60 11.73 -9.13
CA TYR A 14 -0.70 11.96 -7.69
C TYR A 14 -2.12 12.33 -7.23
N LYS A 15 -2.80 13.23 -7.95
CA LYS A 15 -4.19 13.64 -7.66
C LYS A 15 -5.17 12.46 -7.54
N GLN A 16 -4.95 11.37 -8.28
CA GLN A 16 -5.83 10.19 -8.28
C GLN A 16 -5.62 9.28 -7.07
N VAL A 17 -4.47 9.38 -6.39
CA VAL A 17 -4.09 8.54 -5.25
C VAL A 17 -3.81 9.35 -3.98
N ARG A 18 -4.10 10.65 -4.00
CA ARG A 18 -3.92 11.53 -2.84
C ARG A 18 -4.65 11.00 -1.61
N ASP A 19 -5.89 10.55 -1.78
CA ASP A 19 -6.71 10.07 -0.67
C ASP A 19 -6.17 8.73 -0.12
N VAL A 20 -5.56 7.90 -0.98
CA VAL A 20 -4.81 6.69 -0.58
C VAL A 20 -3.60 7.06 0.27
N GLY A 21 -2.81 8.05 -0.17
CA GLY A 21 -1.66 8.56 0.58
C GLY A 21 -2.06 9.14 1.94
N ALA A 22 -3.18 9.87 2.00
CA ALA A 22 -3.71 10.43 3.25
C ALA A 22 -4.18 9.33 4.22
N GLU A 23 -4.88 8.31 3.73
CA GLU A 23 -5.28 7.15 4.54
C GLU A 23 -4.06 6.41 5.10
N LEU A 24 -3.08 6.11 4.24
CA LEU A 24 -1.85 5.44 4.63
C LEU A 24 -1.08 6.25 5.67
N SER A 25 -0.93 7.57 5.46
CA SER A 25 -0.22 8.46 6.38
C SER A 25 -0.86 8.44 7.77
N LYS A 26 -2.20 8.55 7.81
CA LYS A 26 -2.97 8.43 9.07
C LYS A 26 -2.77 7.07 9.74
N ARG A 27 -2.76 5.99 8.96
CA ARG A 27 -2.64 4.62 9.46
C ARG A 27 -1.25 4.33 10.05
N ILE A 28 -0.18 4.74 9.38
CA ILE A 28 1.20 4.43 9.78
C ILE A 28 1.82 5.49 10.71
N GLY A 29 1.15 6.63 10.89
CA GLY A 29 1.63 7.71 11.75
C GLY A 29 2.83 8.48 11.18
N VAL A 30 3.01 8.48 9.87
CA VAL A 30 4.10 9.17 9.15
C VAL A 30 3.50 9.90 7.95
N GLU A 31 3.96 11.12 7.67
CA GLU A 31 3.54 11.87 6.48
C GLU A 31 4.20 11.29 5.23
N LEU A 32 3.38 10.84 4.26
CA LEU A 32 3.87 10.32 2.99
C LEU A 32 3.88 11.42 1.91
N ASP A 33 5.07 11.76 1.42
CA ASP A 33 5.21 12.55 0.20
C ASP A 33 5.24 11.63 -1.03
N LEU A 34 4.15 11.64 -1.80
CA LEU A 34 4.02 10.90 -3.06
C LEU A 34 4.02 11.84 -4.27
N ALA A 35 4.14 13.16 -4.09
CA ALA A 35 3.88 14.13 -5.15
C ALA A 35 4.94 14.07 -6.27
N SER A 36 6.19 13.76 -5.93
CA SER A 36 7.30 13.66 -6.88
C SER A 36 7.56 12.24 -7.42
N ALA A 37 6.87 11.23 -6.88
CA ALA A 37 7.15 9.83 -7.21
C ALA A 37 6.47 9.38 -8.51
N PHE A 38 7.01 8.34 -9.15
CA PHE A 38 6.31 7.65 -10.21
C PHE A 38 5.28 6.68 -9.61
N LEU A 39 4.00 6.88 -9.92
CA LEU A 39 2.90 6.15 -9.28
C LEU A 39 2.19 5.24 -10.27
N GLU A 40 1.90 4.01 -9.85
CA GLU A 40 1.10 3.07 -10.63
C GLU A 40 0.04 2.41 -9.73
N LYS A 41 -1.13 2.12 -10.30
CA LYS A 41 -2.07 1.14 -9.71
C LYS A 41 -1.94 -0.19 -10.45
N ALA A 42 -2.05 -1.28 -9.70
CA ALA A 42 -2.13 -2.63 -10.24
C ALA A 42 -3.17 -3.44 -9.46
N ASN A 43 -3.46 -4.66 -9.92
CA ASN A 43 -4.29 -5.60 -9.19
C ASN A 43 -3.57 -6.94 -9.06
N PHE A 44 -3.60 -7.52 -7.87
CA PHE A 44 -3.05 -8.84 -7.56
C PHE A 44 -4.12 -9.62 -6.79
N ASP A 45 -4.62 -10.70 -7.40
CA ASP A 45 -5.61 -11.59 -6.78
C ASP A 45 -6.82 -10.86 -6.16
N ASN A 46 -7.43 -9.94 -6.93
CA ASN A 46 -8.54 -9.07 -6.51
C ASN A 46 -8.19 -7.99 -5.49
N HIS A 47 -6.93 -7.86 -5.09
CA HIS A 47 -6.45 -6.75 -4.27
C HIS A 47 -5.81 -5.66 -5.13
N ASP A 48 -6.26 -4.43 -4.94
CA ASP A 48 -5.61 -3.27 -5.53
C ASP A 48 -4.23 -3.04 -4.89
N LEU A 49 -3.27 -2.67 -5.71
CA LEU A 49 -1.91 -2.31 -5.29
C LEU A 49 -1.60 -0.87 -5.69
N LEU A 50 -0.88 -0.17 -4.83
CA LEU A 50 -0.21 1.09 -5.13
C LEU A 50 1.29 0.80 -5.24
N LEU A 51 1.85 1.09 -6.41
CA LEU A 51 3.28 1.05 -6.63
C LEU A 51 3.83 2.46 -6.62
N VAL A 52 4.93 2.65 -5.90
CA VAL A 52 5.73 3.87 -5.86
C VAL A 52 7.09 3.51 -6.43
N ASP A 53 7.51 4.21 -7.48
CA ASP A 53 8.74 3.93 -8.22
C ASP A 53 8.88 2.45 -8.60
N ARG A 54 7.77 1.87 -9.09
CA ARG A 54 7.63 0.46 -9.52
C ARG A 54 7.71 -0.59 -8.40
N VAL A 55 7.77 -0.17 -7.14
CA VAL A 55 7.75 -1.06 -5.97
C VAL A 55 6.34 -1.06 -5.36
N PRO A 56 5.70 -2.23 -5.15
CA PRO A 56 4.40 -2.30 -4.50
C PRO A 56 4.55 -1.98 -3.01
N LEU A 57 4.20 -0.76 -2.62
CA LEU A 57 4.34 -0.28 -1.23
C LEU A 57 3.03 -0.32 -0.45
N ALA A 58 1.88 -0.32 -1.11
CA ALA A 58 0.60 -0.51 -0.43
C ALA A 58 -0.36 -1.43 -1.19
N MET A 59 -1.29 -2.01 -0.45
CA MET A 59 -2.29 -2.96 -0.92
C MET A 59 -3.64 -2.68 -0.24
N GLN A 60 -4.72 -2.87 -1.00
CA GLN A 60 -6.06 -2.80 -0.45
C GLN A 60 -6.48 -4.17 0.08
N LEU A 61 -6.85 -4.22 1.36
CA LEU A 61 -7.27 -5.43 2.07
C LEU A 61 -8.60 -5.17 2.78
N GLU A 62 -9.41 -6.21 2.88
CA GLU A 62 -10.62 -6.21 3.71
C GLU A 62 -10.22 -6.29 5.19
N ASN A 63 -10.82 -5.45 6.03
CA ASN A 63 -10.60 -5.45 7.47
C ASN A 63 -11.59 -6.40 8.19
N GLN A 64 -11.49 -6.50 9.52
CA GLN A 64 -12.39 -7.35 10.33
C GLN A 64 -13.86 -6.90 10.33
N SER A 65 -14.17 -5.76 9.74
CA SER A 65 -15.52 -5.18 9.61
C SER A 65 -16.02 -5.21 8.17
N ASP A 66 -15.42 -6.04 7.31
CA ASP A 66 -15.73 -6.16 5.88
C ASP A 66 -15.57 -4.85 5.07
N GLU A 67 -14.76 -3.92 5.59
CA GLU A 67 -14.44 -2.67 4.91
C GLU A 67 -13.06 -2.75 4.25
N MET A 68 -12.97 -2.30 3.00
CA MET A 68 -11.70 -2.23 2.28
C MET A 68 -10.88 -1.03 2.76
N GLY A 69 -9.63 -1.28 3.18
CA GLY A 69 -8.67 -0.25 3.57
C GLY A 69 -7.31 -0.44 2.91
N TRP A 70 -6.52 0.62 2.85
CA TRP A 70 -5.15 0.60 2.35
C TRP A 70 -4.15 0.32 3.47
N TYR A 71 -3.27 -0.64 3.24
CA TYR A 71 -2.23 -1.08 4.18
C TYR A 71 -0.87 -1.08 3.49
N PRO A 72 0.22 -0.78 4.22
CA PRO A 72 1.55 -0.98 3.68
C PRO A 72 1.81 -2.46 3.42
N THR A 73 2.45 -2.79 2.31
CA THR A 73 3.08 -4.11 2.15
C THR A 73 4.31 -4.20 3.07
N LEU A 74 4.94 -5.37 3.20
CA LEU A 74 6.22 -5.46 3.90
C LEU A 74 7.29 -4.51 3.31
N ARG A 75 7.28 -4.31 1.99
CA ARG A 75 8.17 -3.33 1.33
C ARG A 75 7.79 -1.90 1.71
N GLY A 76 6.50 -1.60 1.83
CA GLY A 76 6.00 -0.31 2.34
C GLY A 76 6.41 -0.05 3.78
N VAL A 77 6.32 -1.05 4.65
CA VAL A 77 6.77 -0.96 6.05
C VAL A 77 8.26 -0.62 6.11
N LEU A 78 9.09 -1.32 5.33
CA LEU A 78 10.52 -1.03 5.28
C LEU A 78 10.85 0.34 4.69
N ALA A 79 10.09 0.79 3.68
CA ALA A 79 10.31 2.08 3.03
C ALA A 79 9.87 3.27 3.90
N TRP A 80 8.74 3.15 4.60
CA TRP A 80 8.11 4.28 5.30
C TRP A 80 8.33 4.28 6.81
N GLN A 81 8.80 3.17 7.38
CA GLN A 81 9.11 3.02 8.81
C GLN A 81 7.98 3.55 9.71
N PRO A 82 6.82 2.85 9.76
CA PRO A 82 5.66 3.26 10.56
C PRO A 82 6.02 3.66 11.99
N GLY A 83 5.48 4.79 12.45
CA GLY A 83 5.72 5.30 13.80
C GLY A 83 4.92 4.59 14.88
N SER A 84 3.92 3.78 14.51
CA SER A 84 3.06 3.04 15.44
C SER A 84 2.47 1.78 14.78
N GLY A 85 1.65 1.01 15.51
CA GLY A 85 0.91 -0.12 14.96
C GLY A 85 1.74 -1.40 14.76
N TRP A 86 2.87 -1.52 15.46
CA TRP A 86 3.70 -2.71 15.48
C TRP A 86 3.82 -3.28 16.89
N ALA A 87 4.13 -4.57 16.98
CA ALA A 87 4.46 -5.26 18.22
C ALA A 87 5.80 -5.97 18.03
N ALA A 88 6.71 -5.82 19.00
CA ALA A 88 7.88 -6.68 19.07
C ALA A 88 7.40 -8.08 19.45
N VAL A 89 7.74 -9.06 18.63
CA VAL A 89 7.54 -10.48 18.91
C VAL A 89 8.88 -11.11 19.28
N ASP A 90 8.84 -12.23 19.98
CA ASP A 90 10.05 -13.03 20.19
C ASP A 90 10.50 -13.70 18.88
N HIS A 91 11.53 -14.55 18.95
CA HIS A 91 12.10 -15.17 17.76
C HIS A 91 11.27 -16.35 17.21
N GLY A 92 10.42 -16.96 18.03
CA GLY A 92 9.66 -18.17 17.71
C GLY A 92 8.40 -17.90 16.88
#